data_AF-A0A557NXR5-F1
#
_entry.id   AF-A0A557NXR5-F1
#
_cell.length_a   1.000
_cell.length_b   1.000
_cell.length_c   1.000
_cell.angle_alpha   90.00
_cell.angle_beta   90.00
_cell.angle_gamma   90.00
#
_symmetry.space_group_name_H-M   'P 1'
#
loop_
_entity.id
_entity.type
_entity.pdbx_description
1 polymer ?
#
loop_
_entity_poly.entity_id
_entity_poly.type
_entity_poly.pdbx_seq_one_letter_code
_entity_poly.pdbx_strand_id
1 'polypeptide(L)'
;MGIYSGYLLLGYVCYQKLPLDKSLVIGLTVLGVAALLVTGFSVITDSVEVGEYTVGRWLSYKTLNTVLAATMIFMVGRYFGESIAGKAKRIIGFISDHSLGVYILHPLFLWPMKTYGWYQGHPIWVIPVWVALSGAGALGLSWLMTRSNKTCWLLPVASKS
;
A
#
# COMPACT_ATOMS: atom_id res chain seq x y z
N MET A 1 -10.04 -15.90 1.06
CA MET A 1 -9.05 -15.39 0.09
C MET A 1 -9.66 -14.59 -1.08
N GLY A 2 -10.93 -14.76 -1.46
CA GLY A 2 -11.56 -14.01 -2.57
C GLY A 2 -12.08 -12.59 -2.28
N ILE A 3 -11.55 -11.88 -1.26
CA ILE A 3 -12.05 -10.55 -0.89
C ILE A 3 -11.07 -9.43 -1.26
N TYR A 4 -9.76 -9.70 -1.29
CA TYR A 4 -8.77 -8.76 -1.84
C TYR A 4 -8.88 -8.62 -3.37
N SER A 5 -9.43 -9.64 -4.05
CA SER A 5 -9.78 -9.58 -5.47
C SER A 5 -10.82 -8.51 -5.79
N GLY A 6 -11.63 -8.08 -4.81
CA GLY A 6 -12.57 -6.97 -4.98
C GLY A 6 -11.86 -5.67 -5.38
N TYR A 7 -10.67 -5.40 -4.81
CA TYR A 7 -9.85 -4.25 -5.20
C TYR A 7 -9.21 -4.40 -6.58
N LEU A 8 -8.90 -5.63 -7.01
CA LEU A 8 -8.46 -5.90 -8.39
C LEU A 8 -9.58 -5.62 -9.40
N LEU A 9 -10.82 -6.07 -9.11
CA LEU A 9 -11.99 -5.78 -9.92
C LEU A 9 -12.31 -4.28 -9.93
N LEU A 10 -12.23 -3.62 -8.77
CA LEU A 10 -12.40 -2.18 -8.66
C LEU A 10 -11.38 -1.43 -9.52
N GLY A 11 -10.10 -1.80 -9.43
CA GLY A 11 -9.04 -1.25 -10.27
C GLY A 11 -9.29 -1.50 -11.76
N TYR A 12 -9.75 -2.69 -12.13
CA TYR A 12 -10.13 -3.02 -13.50
C TYR A 12 -11.28 -2.14 -14.01
N VAL A 13 -12.32 -1.93 -13.21
CA VAL A 13 -13.43 -1.01 -13.53
C VAL A 13 -12.92 0.42 -13.65
N CYS A 14 -12.07 0.87 -12.72
CA CYS A 14 -11.43 2.18 -12.78
C CYS A 14 -10.56 2.37 -14.02
N TYR A 15 -9.95 1.29 -14.52
CA TYR A 15 -9.13 1.33 -15.73
C TYR A 15 -9.96 1.30 -17.01
N GLN A 16 -10.96 0.43 -17.09
CA GLN A 16 -11.72 0.18 -18.33
C GLN A 16 -12.94 1.08 -18.52
N LYS A 17 -13.60 1.51 -17.43
CA LYS A 17 -14.90 2.17 -17.50
C LYS A 17 -14.87 3.65 -17.15
N LEU A 18 -13.90 4.09 -16.34
CA LEU A 18 -13.80 5.47 -15.90
C LEU A 18 -12.90 6.28 -16.85
N PRO A 19 -13.38 7.41 -17.40
CA PRO A 19 -12.57 8.30 -18.22
C PRO A 19 -11.52 9.01 -17.36
N LEU A 20 -10.42 9.42 -18.00
CA LEU A 20 -9.31 10.12 -17.34
C LEU A 20 -9.49 11.64 -17.30
N ASP A 21 -10.71 12.08 -16.98
CA ASP A 21 -11.06 13.50 -16.97
C ASP A 21 -10.55 14.19 -15.70
N LYS A 22 -9.96 15.37 -15.85
CA LYS A 22 -9.41 16.16 -14.74
C LYS A 22 -10.45 16.42 -13.64
N SER A 23 -11.69 16.77 -14.02
CA SER A 23 -12.78 17.04 -13.06
C SER A 23 -13.15 15.80 -12.26
N LEU A 24 -13.18 14.63 -12.90
CA LEU A 24 -13.49 13.36 -12.25
C LEU A 24 -12.37 12.96 -11.27
N VAL A 25 -11.11 13.08 -11.70
CA VAL A 25 -9.95 12.80 -10.85
C VAL A 25 -9.93 13.72 -9.64
N ILE A 26 -10.22 15.02 -9.81
CA ILE A 26 -10.35 15.98 -8.70
C ILE A 26 -11.48 15.56 -7.76
N GLY A 27 -12.67 15.24 -8.29
CA GLY A 27 -13.81 14.81 -7.48
C GLY A 27 -13.51 13.56 -6.64
N LEU A 28 -12.93 12.52 -7.26
CA LEU A 28 -12.51 11.31 -6.56
C LEU A 28 -11.39 11.58 -5.55
N THR A 29 -10.49 12.52 -5.83
CA THR A 29 -9.44 12.95 -4.90
C THR A 29 -10.03 13.62 -3.67
N VAL A 30 -10.97 14.55 -3.84
CA VAL A 30 -11.66 15.19 -2.73
C VAL A 30 -12.41 14.17 -1.88
N LEU A 31 -13.14 13.24 -2.51
CA LEU A 31 -13.86 12.18 -1.80
C LEU A 31 -12.92 11.24 -1.05
N GLY A 32 -11.80 10.84 -1.66
CA GLY A 32 -10.80 9.99 -1.02
C GLY A 32 -10.10 10.68 0.15
N VAL A 33 -9.73 11.95 0.00
CA VAL A 33 -9.14 12.75 1.10
C VAL A 33 -10.15 12.93 2.23
N ALA A 34 -11.41 13.26 1.93
CA ALA A 34 -12.46 13.36 2.94
C ALA A 34 -12.65 12.03 3.68
N ALA A 35 -12.65 10.90 2.95
CA ALA A 35 -12.72 9.57 3.55
C ALA A 35 -11.54 9.30 4.49
N LEU A 36 -10.31 9.66 4.10
CA LEU A 36 -9.12 9.52 4.95
C LEU A 36 -9.20 10.40 6.21
N LEU A 37 -9.65 11.65 6.07
CA LEU A 37 -9.82 12.57 7.21
C LEU A 37 -10.86 12.05 8.20
N VAL A 38 -12.03 11.60 7.71
CA VAL A 38 -13.05 10.97 8.56
C VAL A 38 -12.50 9.73 9.25
N THR A 39 -11.78 8.88 8.52
CA THR A 39 -11.14 7.68 9.09
C THR A 39 -10.18 8.04 10.23
N GLY A 40 -9.29 9.00 10.00
CA GLY A 40 -8.33 9.46 11.00
C GLY A 40 -9.02 10.07 12.22
N PHE A 41 -9.99 10.96 11.99
CA PHE A 41 -10.76 11.60 13.06
C PHE A 41 -11.49 10.58 13.93
N SER A 42 -12.17 9.60 13.31
CA SER A 42 -12.89 8.56 14.05
C SER A 42 -11.95 7.64 14.83
N VAL A 43 -10.83 7.21 14.24
CA VAL A 43 -9.85 6.37 14.95
C VAL A 43 -9.27 7.12 16.16
N ILE A 44 -8.96 8.41 16.03
CA ILE A 44 -8.47 9.22 17.14
C ILE A 44 -9.53 9.36 18.23
N THR A 45 -10.76 9.69 17.85
CA THR A 45 -11.86 9.90 18.80
C THR A 45 -12.17 8.61 19.56
N ASP A 46 -12.36 7.50 18.85
CA ASP A 46 -12.62 6.18 19.45
C ASP A 46 -11.46 5.74 20.37
N SER A 47 -10.21 5.99 19.98
CA SER A 47 -9.04 5.65 20.80
C SER A 47 -8.93 6.50 22.07
N VAL A 48 -9.27 7.78 22.00
CA VAL A 48 -9.25 8.69 23.15
C VAL A 48 -10.39 8.35 24.12
N GLU A 49 -11.59 8.02 23.60
CA GLU A 49 -12.74 7.63 24.42
C GLU A 49 -12.48 6.33 25.20
N VAL A 50 -11.82 5.35 24.58
CA VAL A 50 -11.50 4.06 25.20
C VAL A 50 -10.22 4.11 26.05
N GLY A 51 -9.38 5.13 25.86
CA GLY A 51 -8.07 5.24 26.53
C GLY A 51 -7.00 4.26 26.02
N GLU A 52 -7.29 3.54 24.93
CA GLU A 52 -6.39 2.61 24.27
C GLU A 52 -6.44 2.81 22.75
N TYR A 53 -5.35 2.48 22.05
CA TYR A 53 -5.31 2.58 20.59
C TYR A 53 -6.26 1.54 19.95
N THR A 54 -7.43 2.00 19.51
CA THR A 54 -8.46 1.16 18.91
C THR A 54 -8.68 1.54 17.44
N VAL A 55 -8.40 0.59 16.54
CA VAL A 55 -8.47 0.80 15.08
C VAL A 55 -9.79 0.32 14.47
N GLY A 56 -10.54 -0.48 15.22
CA GLY A 56 -11.94 -0.87 14.96
C GLY A 56 -12.33 -1.13 13.51
N ARG A 57 -13.56 -0.72 13.18
CA ARG A 57 -14.16 -0.86 11.84
C ARG A 57 -13.50 0.08 10.82
N TRP A 58 -13.00 1.22 11.24
CA TRP A 58 -12.59 2.33 10.37
C TRP A 58 -11.42 2.00 9.45
N LEU A 59 -10.47 1.19 9.91
CA LEU A 59 -9.33 0.72 9.10
C LEU A 59 -9.59 -0.61 8.41
N SER A 60 -10.82 -1.12 8.43
CA SER A 60 -11.16 -2.36 7.76
C SER A 60 -11.25 -2.17 6.24
N TYR A 61 -10.66 -3.10 5.49
CA TYR A 61 -10.74 -3.13 4.02
C TYR A 61 -12.16 -3.36 3.47
N LYS A 62 -13.16 -3.59 4.32
CA LYS A 62 -14.57 -3.80 3.92
C LYS A 62 -15.40 -2.52 3.95
N THR A 63 -14.84 -1.41 4.42
CA THR A 63 -15.60 -0.17 4.60
C THR A 63 -15.55 0.72 3.38
N LEU A 64 -16.59 1.55 3.25
CA LEU A 64 -16.72 2.49 2.13
C LEU A 64 -15.57 3.50 2.10
N ASN A 65 -15.11 4.00 3.26
CA ASN A 65 -13.99 4.94 3.34
C ASN A 65 -12.71 4.33 2.73
N THR A 66 -12.44 3.05 2.99
CA THR A 66 -11.28 2.35 2.41
C THR A 66 -11.42 2.17 0.89
N VAL A 67 -12.63 1.87 0.40
CA VAL A 67 -12.90 1.77 -1.04
C VAL A 67 -12.71 3.12 -1.74
N LEU A 68 -13.21 4.21 -1.14
CA LEU A 68 -13.04 5.57 -1.68
C LEU A 68 -11.56 5.99 -1.70
N ALA A 69 -10.81 5.74 -0.63
CA ALA A 69 -9.38 6.02 -0.57
C ALA A 69 -8.60 5.20 -1.61
N ALA A 70 -8.90 3.91 -1.76
CA ALA A 70 -8.26 3.07 -2.77
C ALA A 70 -8.57 3.53 -4.20
N THR A 71 -9.82 3.93 -4.46
CA THR A 71 -10.27 4.45 -5.76
C THR A 71 -9.53 5.74 -6.11
N MET A 72 -9.41 6.66 -5.15
CA MET A 72 -8.61 7.87 -5.29
C MET A 72 -7.16 7.53 -5.64
N ILE A 73 -6.48 6.70 -4.84
CA ILE A 73 -5.07 6.37 -5.04
C ILE A 73 -4.85 5.77 -6.44
N PHE A 74 -5.74 4.88 -6.87
CA PHE A 74 -5.67 4.29 -8.20
C PHE A 74 -5.83 5.34 -9.30
N MET A 75 -6.84 6.20 -9.21
CA MET A 75 -7.12 7.20 -10.25
C MET A 75 -6.05 8.29 -10.32
N VAL A 76 -5.52 8.74 -9.18
CA VAL A 76 -4.38 9.65 -9.12
C VAL A 76 -3.14 8.99 -9.73
N GLY A 77 -2.85 7.74 -9.36
CA GLY A 77 -1.74 6.98 -9.92
C GLY A 77 -1.88 6.80 -11.44
N ARG A 78 -3.08 6.51 -11.94
CA ARG A 78 -3.36 6.39 -13.37
C ARG A 78 -3.21 7.73 -14.10
N TYR A 79 -3.72 8.82 -13.53
CA TYR A 79 -3.66 10.17 -14.11
C TYR A 79 -2.22 10.68 -14.25
N PHE A 80 -1.39 10.48 -13.22
CA PHE A 80 0.00 10.92 -13.27
C PHE A 80 0.95 9.88 -13.88
N GLY A 81 0.57 8.61 -13.97
CA GLY A 81 1.43 7.51 -14.39
C GLY A 81 2.10 7.72 -15.75
N GLU A 82 1.38 8.29 -16.72
CA GLU A 82 1.93 8.58 -18.06
C GLU A 82 2.92 9.75 -18.07
N SER A 83 2.79 10.68 -17.13
CA SER A 83 3.68 11.85 -17.00
C SER A 83 5.04 11.52 -16.36
N ILE A 84 5.19 10.32 -15.79
CA ILE A 84 6.42 9.90 -15.12
C ILE A 84 7.46 9.47 -16.17
N ALA A 85 8.51 10.28 -16.33
CA ALA A 85 9.61 10.02 -17.27
C ALA A 85 10.96 9.80 -16.57
N GLY A 86 11.91 9.20 -17.30
CA GLY A 86 13.32 9.09 -16.91
C GLY A 86 13.56 8.17 -15.69
N LYS A 87 14.39 8.65 -14.75
CA LYS A 87 14.84 7.86 -13.58
C LYS A 87 13.69 7.43 -12.67
N ALA A 88 12.67 8.27 -12.51
CA ALA A 88 11.51 7.97 -11.67
C ALA A 88 10.73 6.75 -12.20
N LYS A 89 10.50 6.68 -13.52
CA LYS A 89 9.83 5.53 -14.16
C LYS A 89 10.60 4.23 -13.93
N ARG A 90 11.93 4.28 -14.02
CA ARG A 90 12.80 3.12 -13.77
C ARG A 90 12.72 2.64 -12.33
N ILE A 91 12.74 3.55 -11.35
CA ILE A 91 12.65 3.20 -9.93
C ILE A 91 11.26 2.64 -9.60
N ILE A 92 10.19 3.29 -10.06
CA ILE A 92 8.82 2.82 -9.84
C ILE A 92 8.62 1.45 -10.48
N GLY A 93 9.05 1.26 -11.74
CA GLY A 93 9.00 -0.04 -12.41
C GLY A 93 9.74 -1.14 -11.64
N PHE A 94 10.96 -0.84 -11.17
CA PHE A 94 11.73 -1.79 -10.35
C PHE A 94 11.00 -2.20 -9.06
N ILE A 95 10.38 -1.24 -8.35
CA ILE A 95 9.60 -1.53 -7.14
C ILE A 95 8.33 -2.32 -7.50
N SER A 96 7.64 -1.93 -8.57
CA SER A 96 6.42 -2.60 -9.06
C SER A 96 6.68 -4.07 -9.42
N ASP A 97 7.79 -4.37 -10.07
CA ASP A 97 8.17 -5.74 -10.45
C ASP A 97 8.33 -6.66 -9.24
N HIS A 98 8.80 -6.11 -8.12
CA HIS A 98 9.04 -6.82 -6.87
C HIS A 98 7.91 -6.64 -5.85
N SER A 99 6.82 -5.95 -6.18
CA SER A 99 5.76 -5.59 -5.24
C SER A 99 5.11 -6.80 -4.57
N LEU A 100 4.92 -7.90 -5.32
CA LEU A 100 4.41 -9.15 -4.78
C LEU A 100 5.41 -9.84 -3.84
N GLY A 101 6.70 -9.80 -4.17
CA GLY A 101 7.76 -10.29 -3.30
C GLY A 101 7.85 -9.49 -2.00
N VAL A 102 7.75 -8.16 -2.08
CA VAL A 102 7.67 -7.28 -0.91
C VAL A 102 6.46 -7.63 -0.03
N TYR A 103 5.29 -7.84 -0.64
CA TYR A 103 4.08 -8.24 0.09
C TYR A 103 4.27 -9.56 0.86
N ILE A 104 4.96 -10.54 0.30
CA ILE A 104 5.21 -11.83 0.98
C ILE A 104 6.30 -11.72 2.04
N LEU A 105 7.37 -10.96 1.77
CA LEU A 105 8.58 -10.94 2.58
C LEU A 105 8.54 -9.93 3.74
N HIS A 106 7.76 -8.84 3.64
CA HIS A 106 7.73 -7.82 4.70
C HIS A 106 7.39 -8.37 6.10
N PRO A 107 6.56 -9.41 6.31
CA PRO A 107 6.31 -9.97 7.65
C PRO A 107 7.57 -10.61 8.25
N LEU A 108 8.50 -11.10 7.43
CA LEU A 108 9.79 -11.64 7.90
C LEU A 108 10.60 -10.56 8.63
N PHE A 109 10.55 -9.32 8.14
CA PHE A 109 11.25 -8.18 8.74
C PHE A 109 10.49 -7.59 9.93
N LEU A 110 9.16 -7.66 9.91
CA LEU A 110 8.32 -7.21 11.04
C LEU A 110 8.26 -8.23 12.18
N TRP A 111 8.57 -9.51 11.94
CA TRP A 111 8.52 -10.55 12.96
C TRP A 111 9.52 -10.32 14.11
N PRO A 112 10.82 -10.05 13.86
CA PRO A 112 11.78 -9.72 14.92
C PRO A 112 11.35 -8.52 15.76
N MET A 113 10.81 -7.49 15.10
CA MET A 113 10.31 -6.29 15.76
C MET A 113 9.22 -6.60 16.78
N LYS A 114 8.27 -7.50 16.44
CA LYS A 114 7.23 -7.96 17.35
C LYS A 114 7.78 -8.85 18.46
N THR A 115 8.64 -9.81 18.11
CA THR A 115 9.17 -10.81 19.06
C THR A 115 10.07 -10.20 20.12
N TYR A 116 10.93 -9.24 19.74
CA TYR A 116 11.87 -8.60 20.65
C TYR A 116 11.36 -7.26 21.22
N GLY A 117 10.12 -6.88 20.92
CA GLY A 117 9.53 -5.65 21.47
C GLY A 117 10.16 -4.35 20.97
N TRP A 118 10.78 -4.34 19.78
CA TRP A 118 11.47 -3.16 19.23
C TRP A 118 10.54 -2.04 18.74
N TYR A 119 9.25 -2.14 19.05
CA TYR A 119 8.23 -1.13 18.79
C TYR A 119 7.97 -0.18 19.95
N GLN A 120 8.63 -0.36 21.10
CA GLN A 120 8.38 0.39 22.34
C GLN A 120 8.86 1.87 22.34
N GLY A 121 8.96 2.51 21.18
CA GLY A 121 9.29 3.93 21.06
C GLY A 121 8.09 4.80 20.69
N HIS A 122 8.31 6.11 20.57
CA HIS A 122 7.26 7.04 20.16
C HIS A 122 6.78 6.72 18.73
N PRO A 123 5.47 6.53 18.48
CA PRO A 123 4.95 6.06 17.19
C PRO A 123 5.38 6.89 15.97
N ILE A 124 5.56 8.21 16.15
CA ILE A 124 5.95 9.14 15.08
C ILE A 124 7.25 8.76 14.36
N TRP A 125 8.19 8.07 15.01
CA TRP A 125 9.46 7.66 14.40
C TRP A 125 9.55 6.15 14.27
N VAL A 126 9.01 5.40 15.23
CA VAL A 126 8.98 3.93 15.17
C VAL A 126 8.25 3.45 13.93
N ILE A 127 7.08 4.01 13.62
CA ILE A 127 6.30 3.57 12.45
C ILE A 127 7.05 3.86 11.14
N PRO A 128 7.50 5.09 10.85
CA PRO A 128 8.26 5.35 9.62
C PRO A 128 9.53 4.51 9.49
N VAL A 129 10.29 4.33 10.58
CA VAL A 129 11.53 3.53 10.57
C VAL A 129 11.23 2.08 10.21
N TRP A 130 10.23 1.46 10.85
CA TRP A 130 9.89 0.07 10.57
C TRP A 130 9.25 -0.13 9.20
N VAL A 131 8.49 0.85 8.70
CA VAL A 131 8.00 0.85 7.31
C VAL A 131 9.19 0.89 6.33
N ALA A 132 10.16 1.76 6.56
CA ALA A 132 11.34 1.87 5.71
C ALA A 132 12.20 0.59 5.76
N LEU A 133 12.49 0.08 6.96
CA LEU A 133 13.31 -1.13 7.15
C LEU A 133 12.64 -2.37 6.57
N SER A 134 11.36 -2.60 6.88
CA SER A 134 10.64 -3.76 6.36
C SER A 134 10.43 -3.67 4.85
N GLY A 135 10.10 -2.50 4.32
CA GLY A 135 9.94 -2.27 2.88
C GLY A 135 11.25 -2.42 2.11
N ALA A 136 12.32 -1.76 2.55
CA ALA A 136 13.63 -1.84 1.90
C ALA A 136 14.25 -3.24 2.03
N GLY A 137 14.15 -3.86 3.20
CA GLY A 137 14.61 -5.22 3.45
C GLY A 137 13.88 -6.23 2.56
N ALA A 138 12.55 -6.14 2.50
CA ALA A 138 11.74 -7.03 1.66
C ALA A 138 12.01 -6.82 0.17
N LEU A 139 12.21 -5.57 -0.28
CA LEU A 139 12.55 -5.25 -1.66
C LEU A 139 13.93 -5.81 -2.03
N GLY A 140 14.94 -5.59 -1.18
CA GLY A 140 16.29 -6.07 -1.38
C GLY A 140 16.35 -7.59 -1.40
N LEU A 141 15.67 -8.25 -0.46
CA LEU A 141 15.59 -9.71 -0.42
C LEU A 141 14.83 -10.26 -1.62
N SER A 142 13.72 -9.64 -2.02
CA SER A 142 12.98 -10.03 -3.23
C SER A 142 13.88 -9.94 -4.46
N TRP A 143 14.67 -8.87 -4.60
CA TRP A 143 15.60 -8.69 -5.69
C TRP A 143 16.75 -9.72 -5.70
N LEU A 144 17.29 -10.05 -4.53
CA LEU A 144 18.34 -11.08 -4.41
C LEU A 144 17.82 -12.47 -4.80
N MET A 145 16.60 -12.81 -4.37
CA MET A 145 16.00 -14.11 -4.63
C MET A 145 15.62 -14.29 -6.11
N THR A 146 15.20 -13.22 -6.79
CA THR A 146 14.85 -13.24 -8.22
C THR A 146 16.08 -13.30 -9.12
N ARG A 147 17.25 -12.88 -8.63
CA ARG A 147 18.53 -12.95 -9.36
C ARG A 147 19.12 -14.36 -9.47
N SER A 148 18.80 -15.27 -8.55
CA SER A 148 19.36 -16.61 -8.52
C SER A 148 18.42 -17.64 -9.17
N ASN A 149 18.94 -18.41 -10.12
CA ASN A 149 18.21 -19.49 -10.80
C ASN A 149 17.65 -20.55 -9.84
N LYS A 150 18.22 -20.68 -8.63
CA LYS A 150 17.79 -21.65 -7.62
C LYS A 150 16.60 -21.17 -6.78
N THR A 151 16.41 -19.86 -6.65
CA THR A 151 15.40 -19.25 -5.76
C THR A 151 14.35 -18.44 -6.49
N CYS A 152 14.54 -18.17 -7.79
CA CYS A 152 13.63 -17.38 -8.61
C CYS A 152 12.20 -17.98 -8.70
N TRP A 153 12.02 -19.27 -8.45
CA TRP A 153 10.69 -19.90 -8.42
C TRP A 153 9.90 -19.59 -7.13
N LEU A 154 10.55 -19.10 -6.07
CA LEU A 154 9.92 -18.82 -4.78
C LEU A 154 9.09 -17.53 -4.80
N LEU A 155 9.45 -16.56 -5.63
CA LEU A 155 8.81 -15.24 -5.67
C LEU A 155 8.49 -14.85 -7.11
N PRO A 156 7.23 -14.50 -7.41
CA PRO A 156 6.89 -14.03 -8.75
C PRO A 156 7.41 -12.60 -8.94
N VAL A 157 8.03 -12.36 -10.09
CA VAL A 157 8.38 -11.03 -10.60
C VAL A 157 7.57 -10.77 -11.84
N ALA A 158 6.97 -9.57 -11.94
CA ALA A 158 6.13 -9.21 -13.09
C ALA A 158 6.94 -9.10 -14.40
N SER A 159 8.23 -8.83 -14.30
CA SER A 159 9.16 -8.75 -15.41
C SER A 159 10.15 -9.92 -15.37
N LYS A 160 10.02 -10.84 -16.34
CA LYS A 160 11.12 -11.69 -16.82
C LYS A 160 11.38 -11.29 -18.27
N SER A 161 12.08 -10.18 -18.46
CA SER A 161 12.58 -9.73 -19.76
C SER A 161 14.08 -9.52 -19.68
#